data_AF-A0A7R5UBK1-F1
#
_entry.id   AF-A0A7R5UBK1-F1
#
_cell.length_a   1.000
_cell.length_b   1.000
_cell.length_c   1.000
_cell.angle_alpha   90.00
_cell.angle_beta   90.00
_cell.angle_gamma   90.00
#
_symmetry.space_group_name_H-M   'P 1'
#
loop_
_entity.id
_entity.type
_entity.pdbx_description
1 polymer ?
#
loop_
_entity_poly.entity_id
_entity_poly.type
_entity_poly.pdbx_seq_one_letter_code
_entity_poly.pdbx_strand_id
1 'polypeptide(L)' 'VNGVNAHPLFVFLKEKLPQPSDDAVSLMGDPKFIIWSPVNRNDIAWNFEKFLIGPDGEPFKRYSRRFLTIV' A
#
# COMPACT_ATOMS: atom_id res chain seq x y z
N VAL A 1 7.00 7.16 -0.07
CA VAL A 1 5.80 6.31 0.12
C VAL A 1 6.01 5.31 1.26
N ASN A 2 7.11 4.56 1.28
CA ASN A 2 7.53 3.74 2.42
C ASN A 2 8.76 4.36 3.14
N GLY A 3 9.20 3.70 4.22
CA GLY A 3 10.37 4.09 5.02
C GLY A 3 10.13 5.27 5.97
N VAL A 4 11.21 5.70 6.64
CA VAL A 4 11.22 6.75 7.68
C VAL A 4 10.67 8.09 7.20
N ASN A 5 10.84 8.40 5.92
CA ASN A 5 10.39 9.64 5.29
C ASN A 5 9.07 9.47 4.53
N ALA A 6 8.25 8.48 4.90
CA ALA A 6 6.94 8.30 4.30
C ALA A 6 6.07 9.54 4.56
N HIS A 7 5.42 10.04 3.51
CA HIS A 7 4.48 11.16 3.66
C HIS A 7 3.35 10.75 4.64
N PRO A 8 2.91 11.64 5.56
CA PRO A 8 1.94 11.30 6.60
C PRO A 8 0.66 10.64 6.09
N LEU A 9 0.15 11.08 4.93
CA LEU A 9 -0.99 10.46 4.26
C LEU A 9 -0.79 8.95 4.04
N PHE A 10 0.37 8.52 3.54
CA PHE A 10 0.64 7.09 3.29
C PHE A 10 0.91 6.32 4.58
N VAL A 11 1.39 6.97 5.64
CA VAL A 11 1.46 6.35 6.97
C VAL A 11 0.05 6.01 7.44
N PHE A 12 -0.83 7.01 7.46
CA PHE A 12 -2.24 6.85 7.84
C PHE A 12 -2.97 5.77 7.02
N LEU A 13 -2.84 5.80 5.69
CA LEU A 13 -3.52 4.84 4.81
C LEU A 13 -3.03 3.41 5.02
N LYS A 14 -1.72 3.19 5.20
CA LYS A 14 -1.15 1.86 5.47
C LYS A 14 -1.49 1.35 6.87
N GLU A 15 -1.70 2.22 7.84
CA GLU A 15 -2.17 1.80 9.18
C GLU A 15 -3.64 1.39 9.17
N LYS A 16 -4.49 2.15 8.48
CA LYS A 16 -5.93 1.88 8.36
C LYS A 16 -6.23 0.67 7.48
N LEU A 17 -5.48 0.48 6.40
CA LEU A 17 -5.64 -0.60 5.43
C LEU A 17 -4.30 -1.33 5.23
N PRO A 18 -3.93 -2.22 6.18
CA PRO A 18 -2.59 -2.79 6.24
C PRO A 18 -2.25 -3.71 5.06
N GLN A 19 -3.25 -4.29 4.41
CA GLN A 19 -3.04 -5.26 3.34
C GLN A 19 -4.01 -4.98 2.17
N PRO A 20 -3.58 -5.21 0.92
CA PRO A 20 -4.49 -5.23 -0.21
C PRO A 20 -5.54 -6.34 -0.06
N SER A 21 -6.78 -6.04 -0.45
CA SER A 21 -7.89 -6.98 -0.36
C SER A 21 -7.82 -8.16 -1.34
N ASP A 22 -7.10 -8.00 -2.45
CA ASP A 22 -6.91 -9.00 -3.50
C ASP A 22 -5.55 -9.73 -3.43
N ASP A 23 -4.62 -9.26 -2.60
CA ASP A 23 -3.30 -9.89 -2.38
C ASP A 23 -2.75 -9.49 -1.00
N ALA A 24 -3.08 -10.29 0.01
CA ALA A 24 -2.77 -9.98 1.41
C ALA A 24 -1.31 -10.28 1.83
N VAL A 25 -0.54 -10.96 0.97
CA VAL A 25 0.73 -11.61 1.36
C VAL A 25 1.92 -11.05 0.60
N SER A 26 1.76 -10.65 -0.65
CA SER A 26 2.88 -10.27 -1.50
C SER A 26 3.40 -8.87 -1.20
N LEU A 27 4.67 -8.76 -0.79
CA LEU A 27 5.36 -7.47 -0.67
C LEU A 27 6.33 -7.22 -1.84
N MET A 28 7.30 -8.12 -2.07
CA MET A 28 8.27 -7.98 -3.16
C MET A 28 8.79 -9.37 -3.58
N GLY A 29 9.01 -9.56 -4.87
CA GLY A 29 9.56 -10.82 -5.41
C GLY A 29 11.09 -10.92 -5.28
N ASP A 30 11.80 -9.81 -5.50
CA ASP A 30 13.25 -9.70 -5.30
C ASP A 30 13.53 -8.68 -4.19
N PRO A 31 14.17 -9.07 -3.08
CA PRO A 31 14.46 -8.17 -1.96
C PRO A 31 15.36 -6.99 -2.36
N LYS A 32 16.10 -7.05 -3.47
CA LYS A 32 16.94 -5.93 -3.95
C LYS A 32 16.14 -4.67 -4.29
N PHE A 33 14.84 -4.81 -4.56
CA PHE A 33 13.96 -3.67 -4.82
C PHE A 33 13.44 -3.00 -3.53
N ILE A 34 13.75 -3.56 -2.36
CA ILE A 34 13.44 -2.96 -1.07
C ILE A 34 14.62 -2.06 -0.66
N ILE A 35 14.55 -0.79 -1.07
CA ILE A 35 15.61 0.22 -0.85
C ILE A 35 15.23 1.26 0.20
N TRP A 36 14.29 0.94 1.09
CA TRP A 36 13.82 1.83 2.16
C TRP A 36 13.97 1.17 3.53
N SER A 37 13.98 1.99 4.58
CA SER A 37 14.05 1.55 5.97
C SER A 37 13.22 2.48 6.87
N PRO A 38 12.51 1.98 7.90
CA PRO A 38 12.30 0.56 8.18
C PRO A 38 11.37 -0.10 7.14
N VAL A 39 11.45 -1.42 7.05
CA VAL A 39 10.53 -2.24 6.24
C VAL A 39 9.42 -2.75 7.13
N ASN A 40 8.17 -2.49 6.75
CA ASN A 40 6.98 -2.86 7.51
C ASN A 40 6.08 -3.81 6.72
N ARG A 41 5.31 -4.64 7.43
CA ARG A 41 4.38 -5.60 6.81
C ARG A 41 3.26 -4.95 6.00
N ASN A 42 2.95 -3.68 6.26
CA ASN A 42 1.92 -2.93 5.56
C ASN A 42 2.46 -2.05 4.44
N ASP A 43 3.76 -2.12 4.13
CA ASP A 43 4.38 -1.32 3.08
C ASP A 43 3.70 -1.50 1.72
N ILE A 44 3.76 -0.45 0.90
CA ILE A 44 3.27 -0.49 -0.48
C ILE A 44 4.26 -1.29 -1.31
N ALA A 45 3.79 -2.38 -1.92
CA ALA A 45 4.57 -3.36 -2.63
C ALA A 45 5.15 -2.83 -3.95
N TRP A 46 4.42 -1.95 -4.63
CA TRP A 46 4.85 -1.41 -5.92
C TRP A 46 4.05 -0.16 -6.33
N ASN A 47 4.45 0.40 -7.48
CA ASN A 47 3.66 1.39 -8.19
C ASN A 47 2.26 0.85 -8.51
N PHE A 48 1.27 1.75 -8.47
CA PHE A 48 -0.14 1.48 -8.75
C PHE A 48 -0.84 0.54 -7.74
N GLU A 49 -0.44 0.53 -6.47
CA GLU A 49 -1.41 0.20 -5.43
C GLU A 49 -2.46 1.31 -5.31
N LYS A 50 -3.69 0.94 -4.94
CA LYS A 50 -4.83 1.87 -4.90
C LYS A 50 -5.48 1.86 -3.53
N PHE A 51 -5.88 3.05 -3.06
CA PHE A 51 -6.69 3.23 -1.86
C PHE A 51 -8.00 3.89 -2.28
N LEU A 52 -9.11 3.25 -1.96
CA LEU A 52 -10.44 3.80 -2.13
C LEU A 52 -10.84 4.49 -0.83
N ILE A 53 -11.17 5.78 -0.93
CA ILE A 53 -11.56 6.64 0.19
C ILE A 53 -13.04 6.96 0.05
N GLY A 54 -13.79 6.85 1.14
CA GLY A 54 -15.19 7.21 1.20
C GLY A 54 -15.41 8.73 1.08
N PRO A 55 -16.63 9.17 0.76
CA PRO A 55 -16.97 10.60 0.69
C PRO A 55 -16.87 11.30 2.06
N ASP A 56 -16.88 10.54 3.15
CA ASP A 56 -16.63 10.98 4.52
C ASP A 56 -15.13 11.15 4.84
N GLY A 57 -14.24 10.79 3.91
CA GLY A 57 -12.79 10.84 4.08
C GLY A 57 -12.20 9.58 4.71
N GLU A 58 -13.01 8.58 5.05
CA GLU A 58 -12.52 7.36 5.70
C GLU A 58 -11.95 6.36 4.66
N PRO A 59 -10.78 5.74 4.91
CA PRO A 59 -10.26 4.69 4.04
C PRO A 59 -11.19 3.47 4.01
N PHE A 60 -11.66 3.10 2.82
CA PHE A 60 -12.62 2.01 2.65
C PHE A 60 -11.97 0.70 2.21
N LYS A 61 -11.07 0.74 1.20
CA LYS A 61 -10.47 -0.49 0.65
C LYS A 61 -9.12 -0.24 -0.01
N ARG A 62 -8.20 -1.20 0.12
CA ARG A 62 -6.90 -1.21 -0.55
C ARG A 62 -6.85 -2.30 -1.62
N TYR A 63 -6.24 -1.98 -2.75
CA TYR A 63 -6.09 -2.88 -3.89
C TYR A 63 -4.62 -2.98 -4.31
N SER A 64 -4.21 -4.19 -4.68
CA SER A 64 -2.83 -4.48 -5.04
C SER A 64 -2.48 -3.82 -6.38
N ARG A 65 -1.19 -3.83 -6.70
CA ARG A 65 -0.67 -3.43 -8.01
C ARG A 65 -1.29 -4.22 -9.17
N ARG A 66 -1.79 -5.44 -8.92
CA ARG A 66 -2.34 -6.35 -9.94
C ARG A 66 -3.86 -6.21 -10.11
N PHE A 67 -4.54 -5.48 -9.22
CA PHE A 67 -5.96 -5.24 -9.36
C PHE A 67 -6.26 -4.52 -10.68
N LEU A 68 -7.07 -5.15 -11.52
CA LEU A 68 -7.46 -4.64 -12.83
C LEU A 68 -8.42 -3.47 -12.67
N THR A 69 -8.00 -2.30 -13.16
CA THR A 69 -8.92 -1.18 -13.35
C THR A 69 -9.63 -1.40 -14.68
N ILE A 70 -10.91 -1.76 -14.63
CA ILE A 70 -11.75 -1.78 -15.83
C ILE A 70 -11.99 -0.30 -16.20
N VAL A 71 -11.61 0.05 -17.43
CA VAL A 71 -11.89 1.35 -18.06
C VAL A 71 -13.09 1.26 -18.98
#